data_AF-A0A258HZT0-F1
#
_entry.id   AF-A0A258HZT0-F1
#
_cell.length_a   1.000
_cell.length_b   1.000
_cell.length_c   1.000
_cell.angle_alpha   90.00
_cell.angle_beta   90.00
_cell.angle_gamma   90.00
#
_symmetry.space_group_name_H-M   'P 1'
#
loop_
_entity.id
_entity.type
_entity.pdbx_description
1 polymer ?
#
loop_
_entity_poly.entity_id
_entity_poly.type
_entity_poly.pdbx_seq_one_letter_code
_entity_poly.pdbx_strand_id
1 'polypeptide(L)' 'MNIGPFQILIIALVILVLFGRGRISEMMGDFGKGVKSFRKGLNDDDTPAAPSARIDAARNGQADAAEAKSPDNSTSS' A
#
# COMPACT_ATOMS: atom_id res chain seq x y z
N MET A 1 -2.08 25.21 -30.80
CA MET A 1 -1.06 24.25 -30.30
C MET A 1 -1.63 23.62 -29.04
N ASN A 2 -2.33 22.49 -29.17
CA ASN A 2 -3.03 21.90 -28.02
C ASN A 2 -2.04 21.03 -27.26
N ILE A 3 -1.78 21.41 -26.00
CA ILE A 3 -1.03 20.55 -25.08
C ILE A 3 -1.93 19.35 -24.78
N GLY A 4 -1.71 18.28 -25.53
CA GLY A 4 -2.46 17.04 -25.38
C GLY A 4 -2.01 16.26 -24.15
N PRO A 5 -2.82 15.29 -23.70
CA PRO A 5 -2.47 14.39 -22.59
C PRO A 5 -1.14 13.66 -22.83
N PHE A 6 -0.76 13.44 -24.10
CA PHE A 6 0.54 12.89 -24.49
C PHE A 6 1.73 13.76 -24.05
N GLN A 7 1.62 15.09 -24.12
CA GLN A 7 2.68 16.00 -23.71
C GLN A 7 2.91 15.92 -22.18
N ILE A 8 1.81 15.88 -21.43
CA ILE A 8 1.84 15.78 -19.96
C ILE A 8 2.47 14.46 -19.52
N LEU A 9 2.16 13.34 -20.20
CA LEU A 9 2.79 12.05 -19.92
C LEU A 9 4.31 12.08 -20.11
N ILE A 10 4.80 12.70 -21.18
CA ILE A 10 6.24 12.83 -21.44
C ILE A 10 6.91 13.65 -20.34
N ILE A 11 6.31 14.78 -19.94
CA ILE A 11 6.84 15.63 -18.85
C ILE A 11 6.85 14.86 -17.52
N ALA A 12 5.76 14.14 -17.21
CA ALA A 12 5.68 13.32 -16.00
C ALA A 12 6.74 12.23 -15.96
N LEU A 13 7.06 11.61 -17.11
CA LEU A 13 8.13 10.62 -17.22
C LEU A 13 9.50 11.24 -16.92
N VAL A 14 9.79 12.42 -17.47
CA VAL A 14 11.05 13.15 -17.21
C VAL A 14 11.18 13.48 -15.72
N ILE A 15 10.12 14.00 -15.10
CA ILE A 15 10.11 14.29 -13.65
C ILE A 15 10.31 12.99 -12.84
N LEU A 16 9.63 11.90 -13.21
CA LEU A 16 9.79 10.62 -12.54
C LEU A 16 11.21 10.07 -12.61
N VAL A 17 11.94 10.28 -13.71
CA VAL A 17 13.34 9.88 -13.86
C VAL A 17 14.27 10.76 -13.02
N LEU A 18 14.07 12.08 -13.02
CA LEU A 18 14.90 13.03 -12.25
C LEU A 18 14.76 12.83 -10.73
N PHE A 19 13.52 12.70 -10.26
CA PHE A 19 13.23 12.58 -8.83
C PHE A 19 13.24 11.12 -8.36
N GLY A 20 13.08 10.17 -9.28
CA GLY A 20 12.99 8.74 -8.99
C GLY A 20 11.64 8.34 -8.37
N ARG A 21 11.23 7.09 -8.59
CA ARG A 21 9.98 6.53 -8.03
C ARG A 21 9.91 6.55 -6.50
N GLY A 22 11.05 6.43 -5.82
CA GLY A 22 11.11 6.33 -4.36
C GLY A 22 10.73 7.64 -3.68
N ARG A 23 11.30 8.76 -4.12
CA ARG A 23 11.02 10.09 -3.54
C ARG A 23 9.58 10.53 -3.79
N ILE A 24 9.07 10.32 -5.01
CA ILE A 24 7.68 10.67 -5.34
C ILE A 24 6.70 9.82 -4.52
N SER A 25 6.94 8.52 -4.34
CA SER A 25 6.06 7.66 -3.55
C SER A 25 6.01 8.03 -2.07
N GLU A 26 7.16 8.39 -1.49
CA GLU A 26 7.25 8.82 -0.08
C GLU A 26 6.51 10.15 0.12
N MET A 27 6.76 11.14 -0.75
CA MET A 27 6.08 12.44 -0.71
C MET A 27 4.58 12.34 -0.98
N MET A 28 4.16 11.49 -1.93
CA MET A 28 2.74 11.27 -2.23
C MET A 28 2.02 10.54 -1.10
N GLY A 29 2.71 9.68 -0.35
CA GLY A 29 2.17 9.03 0.85
C GLY A 29 1.82 10.03 1.94
N ASP A 30 2.72 10.96 2.24
CA ASP A 30 2.49 11.98 3.28
C ASP A 30 1.52 13.08 2.82
N PHE A 31 1.60 13.49 1.55
CA PHE A 31 0.61 14.37 0.94
C PHE A 31 -0.80 13.74 0.95
N GLY A 32 -0.90 12.44 0.61
CA GLY A 32 -2.16 11.71 0.61
C GLY A 32 -2.79 11.58 1.99
N LYS A 33 -1.98 11.36 3.04
CA LYS A 33 -2.45 11.41 4.44
C LYS A 33 -2.96 12.81 4.79
N GLY A 34 -2.23 13.86 4.43
CA GLY A 34 -2.63 15.26 4.69
C GLY A 34 -3.96 15.62 4.02
N VAL A 35 -4.10 15.31 2.73
CA VAL A 35 -5.35 15.54 1.98
C VAL A 35 -6.50 14.69 2.53
N LYS A 36 -6.25 13.43 2.92
CA LYS A 36 -7.27 12.57 3.52
C LYS A 36 -7.75 13.13 4.87
N SER A 37 -6.85 13.60 5.73
CA SER A 37 -7.20 14.25 6.99
C SER A 37 -7.95 15.56 6.78
N PHE A 38 -7.57 16.35 5.76
CA PHE A 38 -8.28 17.56 5.37
C PHE A 38 -9.70 17.26 4.89
N ARG A 39 -9.86 16.26 4.00
CA ARG A 39 -11.18 15.80 3.56
C ARG A 39 -12.02 15.21 4.69
N LYS A 40 -11.40 14.49 5.61
CA LYS A 40 -12.08 13.97 6.80
C LYS A 40 -12.54 15.10 7.71
N GLY A 41 -11.70 16.12 7.94
CA GLY A 41 -12.09 17.30 8.72
C GLY A 41 -13.22 18.11 8.08
N LEU A 42 -13.31 18.13 6.75
CA LEU A 42 -14.42 18.75 6.01
C LEU A 42 -15.71 17.89 6.01
N ASN A 43 -15.60 16.57 6.18
CA ASN A 43 -16.72 15.62 6.13
C ASN A 43 -17.19 15.14 7.52
N ASP A 44 -16.43 15.40 8.59
CA ASP A 44 -16.79 15.03 9.97
C ASP A 44 -18.01 15.82 10.50
N ASP A 45 -18.50 16.82 9.74
CA ASP A 45 -19.82 17.43 9.99
C ASP A 45 -21.00 16.49 9.67
N ASP A 46 -20.80 15.35 8.97
CA ASP A 46 -21.92 14.49 8.55
C ASP A 46 -21.71 12.96 8.57
N THR A 47 -20.51 12.38 8.75
CA THR A 47 -20.38 10.89 8.82
C THR A 47 -19.10 10.38 9.50
N PRO A 48 -19.17 9.44 10.47
CA PRO A 48 -17.98 8.85 11.08
C PRO A 48 -17.22 7.96 10.06
N ALA A 49 -16.00 8.38 9.73
CA ALA A 49 -15.18 7.76 8.69
C ALA A 49 -14.75 6.31 9.01
N ALA A 50 -14.96 5.40 8.06
CA ALA A 50 -14.56 4.00 8.13
C ALA A 50 -13.02 3.82 8.22
N PRO A 51 -12.54 2.83 9.01
CA PRO A 51 -11.12 2.60 9.23
C PRO A 51 -10.47 2.15 7.92
N SER A 52 -9.59 2.98 7.39
CA SER A 52 -8.87 2.68 6.15
C SER A 52 -7.45 2.25 6.48
N ALA A 53 -7.10 1.07 5.94
CA ALA A 53 -5.81 0.38 5.95
C ALA A 53 -5.69 -0.83 6.89
N ARG A 54 -6.36 -1.93 6.53
CA ARG A 54 -5.78 -3.29 6.70
C ARG A 54 -4.60 -3.47 5.74
N ILE A 55 -3.51 -2.71 5.94
CA ILE A 55 -2.22 -2.98 5.28
C ILE A 55 -1.29 -3.75 6.24
N ASP A 56 -1.71 -3.97 7.49
CA ASP A 56 -1.07 -4.89 8.46
C ASP A 56 -1.30 -6.39 8.16
N ALA A 57 -1.79 -6.75 6.96
CA ALA A 57 -2.01 -8.14 6.56
C ALA A 57 -0.74 -8.84 5.99
N ALA A 58 0.45 -8.25 6.16
CA ALA A 58 1.71 -8.81 5.64
C ALA A 58 2.74 -9.15 6.74
N ARG A 59 2.33 -9.25 8.01
CA ARG A 59 3.29 -9.51 9.13
C ARG A 59 2.91 -10.62 10.10
N ASN A 60 1.88 -11.42 9.86
CA ASN A 60 1.55 -12.49 10.82
C ASN A 60 0.95 -13.74 10.17
N GLY A 61 1.75 -14.50 9.41
CA GLY A 61 1.25 -15.71 8.76
C GLY A 61 2.26 -16.71 8.20
N GLN A 62 3.57 -16.62 8.51
CA GLN A 62 4.49 -17.66 8.06
C GLN A 62 5.69 -17.85 8.98
N ALA A 63 5.41 -18.40 10.16
CA ALA A 63 6.37 -19.11 11.00
C ALA A 63 5.65 -20.19 11.83
N ASP A 64 4.76 -20.95 11.17
CA ASP A 64 4.15 -22.16 11.75
C ASP A 64 4.22 -23.25 10.68
N ALA A 65 5.40 -23.86 10.58
CA ALA A 65 5.65 -25.07 9.81
C ALA A 65 6.71 -25.91 10.55
N ALA A 66 6.52 -26.08 11.86
CA ALA A 66 7.35 -26.91 12.70
C ALA A 66 6.52 -27.79 13.63
N GLU A 67 5.46 -28.45 13.13
CA GLU A 67 4.89 -29.60 13.82
C GLU A 67 4.05 -30.48 12.88
N ALA A 68 4.69 -31.48 12.27
CA ALA A 68 4.04 -32.70 11.79
C ALA A 68 5.11 -33.72 11.37
N LYS A 69 5.78 -34.32 12.35
CA LYS A 69 6.42 -35.64 12.15
C LYS A 69 5.99 -36.54 13.30
N SER A 70 4.73 -36.97 13.25
CA SER A 70 4.24 -38.09 14.05
C SER A 70 5.03 -39.35 13.64
N PRO A 71 5.58 -40.11 14.60
CA PRO A 71 6.19 -41.40 14.33
C PRO A 71 5.07 -42.42 14.10
N ASP A 72 4.77 -42.70 12.84
CA ASP A 72 4.04 -43.90 12.45
C ASP A 72 5.06 -45.05 12.34
N ASN A 73 5.07 -45.94 13.32
CA ASN A 73 5.59 -47.29 13.13
C ASN A 73 4.85 -48.27 14.05
N SER A 74 3.64 -48.64 13.63
CA SER A 74 3.08 -49.95 13.94
C SER A 74 3.39 -50.89 12.78
N THR A 75 4.62 -51.40 12.71
CA THR A 75 4.92 -52.60 11.92
C THR A 75 4.71 -53.81 12.80
N SER A 76 3.58 -54.44 12.58
CA SER A 76 3.28 -55.82 12.93
C SER A 76 4.19 -56.75 12.13
N SER A 77 5.11 -57.47 12.79
CA SER A 77 5.58 -58.86 12.54
C SER A 77 6.86 -59.14 13.31
#